data_AF-C0EPR0-F1
#
_entry.id   AF-C0EPR0-F1
#
_cell.length_a   1.000
_cell.length_b   1.000
_cell.length_c   1.000
_cell.angle_alpha   90.00
_cell.angle_beta   90.00
_cell.angle_gamma   90.00
#
_symmetry.space_group_name_H-M   'P 1'
#
loop_
_entity.id
_entity.type
_entity.pdbx_description
1 polymer ?
#
loop_
_entity_poly.entity_id
_entity_poly.type
_entity_poly.pdbx_seq_one_letter_code
_entity_poly.pdbx_strand_id
1 'polypeptide(L)'
;MNLTDSYDFFRENAGRTLGDLKLEYQTRFPSFTSEMRINKGGVGQFIEKLIGLNNTNALTDFADGELKTNKADTGGAPLETMFISQISSNFDQLISNQISFEDSWIYQK
;
A
#
# COMPACT_ATOMS: atom_id res chain seq x y z
N MET A 1 -6.80 -10.77 5.07
CA MET A 1 -7.30 -10.44 3.73
C MET A 1 -6.19 -10.77 2.76
N ASN A 2 -6.51 -11.51 1.71
CA ASN A 2 -5.60 -11.80 0.61
C ASN A 2 -5.73 -10.71 -0.46
N LEU A 3 -4.73 -10.57 -1.33
CA LEU A 3 -4.74 -9.61 -2.44
C LEU A 3 -6.00 -9.75 -3.30
N THR A 4 -6.41 -10.98 -3.59
CA THR A 4 -7.57 -11.28 -4.44
C THR A 4 -8.88 -10.75 -3.87
N ASP A 5 -8.99 -10.60 -2.55
CA ASP A 5 -10.19 -10.06 -1.90
C ASP A 5 -10.41 -8.57 -2.23
N SER A 6 -9.34 -7.87 -2.63
CA SER A 6 -9.36 -6.44 -2.97
C SER A 6 -9.33 -6.15 -4.48
N TYR A 7 -9.19 -7.19 -5.30
CA TYR A 7 -8.96 -7.04 -6.74
C TYR A 7 -10.10 -6.36 -7.47
N ASP A 8 -11.35 -6.75 -7.16
CA ASP A 8 -12.53 -6.16 -7.77
C ASP A 8 -12.66 -4.67 -7.44
N PHE A 9 -12.36 -4.29 -6.20
CA PHE A 9 -12.31 -2.88 -5.80
C PHE A 9 -11.34 -2.08 -6.68
N PHE A 10 -10.11 -2.57 -6.90
CA PHE A 10 -9.14 -1.84 -7.72
C PHE A 10 -9.55 -1.75 -9.19
N ARG A 11 -10.11 -2.83 -9.76
CA ARG A 11 -10.55 -2.86 -11.15
C ARG A 11 -11.72 -1.90 -11.40
N GLU A 12 -12.73 -1.95 -10.53
CA GLU A 12 -13.95 -1.13 -10.67
C GLU A 12 -13.69 0.37 -10.46
N ASN A 13 -12.65 0.70 -9.69
CA ASN A 13 -12.32 2.08 -9.34
C ASN A 13 -11.13 2.65 -10.13
N ALA A 14 -10.65 1.93 -11.14
CA ALA A 14 -9.61 2.41 -12.05
C ALA A 14 -10.06 3.72 -12.74
N GLY A 15 -9.18 4.73 -12.73
CA GLY A 15 -9.44 6.05 -13.33
C GLY A 15 -10.32 6.99 -12.48
N ARG A 16 -10.82 6.56 -11.32
CA ARG A 16 -11.55 7.43 -10.40
C ARG A 16 -10.60 8.25 -9.54
N THR A 17 -11.01 9.45 -9.16
CA THR A 17 -10.24 10.26 -8.22
C THR A 17 -10.44 9.75 -6.79
N LEU A 18 -9.41 9.87 -5.94
CA LEU A 18 -9.55 9.54 -4.51
C LEU A 18 -10.59 10.43 -3.81
N GLY A 19 -10.82 11.65 -4.31
CA GLY A 19 -11.86 12.55 -3.79
C GLY A 19 -13.27 12.01 -4.03
N ASP A 20 -13.54 11.51 -5.23
CA ASP A 20 -14.84 10.91 -5.57
C ASP A 20 -15.07 9.63 -4.75
N LEU A 21 -14.04 8.80 -4.61
CA LEU A 21 -14.10 7.58 -3.79
C LEU A 21 -14.38 7.91 -2.33
N LYS A 22 -13.70 8.91 -1.78
CA LYS A 22 -13.93 9.39 -0.42
C LYS A 22 -15.38 9.80 -0.22
N LEU A 23 -15.90 10.66 -1.10
CA LEU A 23 -17.26 11.18 -1.01
C LEU A 23 -18.31 10.05 -1.10
N GLU A 24 -18.13 9.12 -2.05
CA GLU A 24 -19.03 7.98 -2.19
C GLU A 24 -19.02 7.09 -0.95
N TYR A 25 -17.84 6.71 -0.45
CA TYR A 25 -17.73 5.84 0.72
C TYR A 25 -18.30 6.49 1.98
N GLN A 26 -18.07 7.79 2.19
CA GLN A 26 -18.68 8.52 3.31
C GLN A 26 -20.21 8.58 3.18
N THR A 27 -20.73 8.67 1.96
CA THR A 27 -22.17 8.66 1.70
C THR A 27 -22.80 7.28 1.94
N ARG A 28 -22.15 6.21 1.46
CA ARG A 28 -22.63 4.82 1.59
C ARG A 28 -22.44 4.26 2.99
N PHE A 29 -21.36 4.64 3.66
CA PHE A 29 -20.96 4.16 4.97
C PHE A 29 -20.69 5.37 5.89
N PRO A 30 -21.72 5.95 6.53
CA PRO A 30 -21.55 7.15 7.37
C PRO A 30 -20.57 6.96 8.55
N SER A 31 -20.30 5.72 8.96
CA SER A 31 -19.29 5.38 9.96
C SER A 31 -17.85 5.40 9.43
N PHE A 32 -17.65 5.53 8.11
CA PHE A 32 -16.33 5.67 7.51
C PHE A 32 -15.83 7.11 7.70
N THR A 33 -14.99 7.30 8.71
CA THR A 33 -14.45 8.62 9.08
C THR A 33 -13.00 8.81 8.67
N SER A 34 -12.47 7.97 7.75
CA SER A 34 -11.06 8.02 7.40
C SER A 34 -10.75 9.28 6.58
N GLU A 35 -9.71 9.99 7.02
CA GLU A 35 -9.23 11.21 6.38
C GLU A 35 -7.87 10.96 5.72
N MET A 36 -7.66 11.55 4.55
CA MET A 36 -6.38 11.47 3.86
C MET A 36 -5.37 12.36 4.57
N ARG A 37 -4.33 11.76 5.13
CA ARG A 37 -3.28 12.50 5.85
C ARG A 37 -2.34 13.18 4.86
N ILE A 38 -1.98 14.44 5.14
CA ILE A 38 -0.95 15.17 4.39
C ILE A 38 0.43 14.72 4.90
N ASN A 39 0.83 13.50 4.54
CA ASN A 39 2.13 12.93 4.88
C ASN A 39 2.61 11.96 3.79
N LYS A 40 3.87 11.51 3.91
CA LYS A 40 4.36 10.37 3.11
C LYS A 40 3.60 9.11 3.57
N GLY A 41 2.92 8.46 2.62
CA GLY A 41 2.11 7.25 2.87
C GLY A 41 0.62 7.50 3.13
N GLY A 42 0.17 8.75 3.23
CA GLY A 42 -1.24 9.06 3.54
C GLY A 42 -2.24 8.55 2.50
N VAL A 43 -1.84 8.50 1.22
CA VAL A 43 -2.64 7.89 0.14
C VAL A 43 -2.76 6.37 0.34
N GLY A 44 -1.66 5.67 0.61
CA GLY A 44 -1.66 4.22 0.88
C GLY A 44 -2.53 3.88 2.09
N GLN A 45 -2.34 4.60 3.21
CA GLN A 45 -3.14 4.42 4.42
C GLN A 45 -4.65 4.64 4.20
N PHE A 46 -5.00 5.59 3.33
CA PHE A 46 -6.38 5.85 2.98
C PHE A 46 -6.97 4.72 2.12
N ILE A 47 -6.23 4.21 1.15
CA ILE A 47 -6.65 3.08 0.31
C ILE A 47 -6.81 1.81 1.15
N GLU A 48 -5.88 1.51 2.05
CA GLU A 48 -5.99 0.40 3.02
C GLU A 48 -7.34 0.44 3.74
N LYS A 49 -7.73 1.62 4.26
CA LYS A 49 -9.02 1.78 4.95
C LYS A 49 -10.22 1.60 4.02
N LEU A 50 -10.16 2.06 2.77
CA LEU A 50 -11.23 1.89 1.79
C LEU A 50 -11.49 0.41 1.46
N ILE A 51 -10.42 -0.39 1.37
CA ILE A 51 -10.53 -1.83 1.10
C ILE A 51 -10.72 -2.68 2.35
N GLY A 52 -10.86 -2.05 3.53
CA GLY A 52 -11.14 -2.74 4.80
C GLY A 52 -9.90 -3.27 5.53
N LEU A 53 -8.69 -2.90 5.10
CA LEU A 53 -7.47 -3.15 5.87
C LEU A 53 -7.33 -2.17 7.04
N ASN A 54 -6.58 -2.61 8.05
CA ASN A 54 -6.10 -1.75 9.12
C ASN A 54 -4.72 -1.23 8.77
N ASN A 55 -4.44 0.04 9.08
CA ASN A 55 -3.06 0.52 9.04
C ASN A 55 -2.29 -0.15 10.17
N THR A 56 -1.28 -0.94 9.83
CA THR A 56 -0.46 -1.67 10.80
C THR A 56 1.02 -1.41 10.53
N ASN A 57 1.87 -1.95 11.40
CA ASN A 57 3.32 -2.03 11.21
C ASN A 57 3.78 -3.43 10.77
N ALA A 58 2.86 -4.25 10.24
CA ALA A 58 3.18 -5.57 9.73
C ALA A 58 4.18 -5.48 8.56
N LEU A 59 4.87 -6.59 8.29
CA LEU A 59 5.80 -6.66 7.17
C LEU A 59 5.07 -6.51 5.83
N THR A 60 3.86 -7.05 5.73
CA THR A 60 3.01 -6.99 4.54
C THR A 60 1.61 -6.49 4.90
N ASP A 61 0.96 -5.77 3.98
CA ASP A 61 -0.42 -5.27 4.18
C ASP A 61 -1.48 -6.38 4.04
N PHE A 62 -1.22 -7.37 3.18
CA PHE A 62 -2.05 -8.56 2.96
C PHE A 62 -1.33 -9.80 3.52
N ALA A 63 -2.09 -10.88 3.67
CA ALA A 63 -1.51 -12.16 4.09
C ALA A 63 -0.57 -12.77 3.02
N ASP A 64 -0.76 -12.39 1.75
CA ASP A 64 -0.06 -12.90 0.58
C ASP A 64 0.54 -11.78 -0.31
N GLY A 65 0.72 -10.57 0.23
CA GLY A 65 1.37 -9.49 -0.50
C GLY A 65 1.30 -8.12 0.16
N GLU A 66 1.81 -7.11 -0.55
CA GLU A 66 1.99 -5.74 -0.06
C GLU A 66 1.23 -4.75 -0.95
N LEU A 67 0.65 -3.70 -0.36
CA LEU A 67 0.07 -2.59 -1.10
C LEU A 67 1.12 -1.50 -1.33
N LYS A 68 1.25 -1.06 -2.59
CA LYS A 68 2.11 0.08 -2.93
C LYS A 68 1.38 1.06 -3.82
N THR A 69 1.53 2.34 -3.51
CA THR A 69 1.00 3.45 -4.31
C THR A 69 2.16 4.25 -4.90
N ASN A 70 2.07 4.62 -6.17
CA ASN A 70 3.05 5.46 -6.85
C ASN A 70 2.32 6.57 -7.61
N LYS A 71 2.88 7.78 -7.62
CA LYS A 71 2.40 8.82 -8.55
C LYS A 71 2.79 8.44 -9.96
N ALA A 72 1.81 8.38 -10.85
CA ALA A 72 2.05 8.14 -12.26
C ALA A 72 1.56 9.32 -13.11
N ASP A 73 2.12 9.44 -14.31
CA ASP A 73 1.59 10.35 -15.33
C ASP A 73 0.31 9.80 -15.96
N THR A 74 -0.24 10.54 -16.93
CA THR A 74 -1.47 10.14 -17.64
C THR A 74 -1.29 8.89 -18.51
N GLY A 75 -0.06 8.49 -18.82
CA GLY A 75 0.28 7.25 -19.51
C GLY A 75 0.55 6.07 -18.56
N GLY A 76 0.48 6.29 -17.25
CA GLY A 76 0.79 5.28 -16.24
C GLY A 76 2.29 5.12 -15.94
N ALA A 77 3.15 5.98 -16.49
CA ALA A 77 4.58 5.94 -16.19
C ALA A 77 4.83 6.51 -14.77
N PRO A 78 5.65 5.84 -13.94
CA PRO A 78 5.93 6.31 -12.60
C PRO A 78 6.70 7.63 -12.61
N LEU A 79 6.28 8.57 -11.75
CA LEU A 79 6.90 9.88 -11.57
C LEU A 79 7.87 9.90 -10.39
N GLU A 80 7.92 8.84 -9.59
CA GLU A 80 8.79 8.70 -8.44
C GLU A 80 9.21 7.24 -8.23
N THR A 81 10.33 7.03 -7.55
CA THR A 81 10.75 5.69 -7.13
C THR A 81 9.82 5.15 -6.04
N MET A 82 9.68 3.83 -5.97
CA MET A 82 8.91 3.17 -4.92
C MET A 82 9.77 2.96 -3.68
N PHE A 83 9.25 3.31 -2.52
CA PHE A 83 9.85 2.91 -1.25
C PHE A 83 9.50 1.46 -0.90
N ILE A 84 10.52 0.62 -0.70
CA ILE A 84 10.36 -0.79 -0.32
C ILE A 84 10.55 -0.96 1.19
N SER A 85 11.78 -0.77 1.68
CA SER A 85 12.12 -0.91 3.10
C SER A 85 13.28 0.01 3.47
N GLN A 86 13.33 0.39 4.74
CA GLN A 86 14.55 0.90 5.35
C GLN A 86 15.54 -0.25 5.55
N ILE A 87 16.80 -0.05 5.15
CA ILE A 87 17.84 -1.07 5.27
C ILE A 87 18.55 -1.05 6.64
N SER A 88 18.53 0.10 7.34
CA SER A 88 19.36 0.27 8.54
C SER A 88 18.99 -0.69 9.67
N SER A 89 17.72 -1.10 9.77
CA SER A 89 17.25 -2.04 10.81
C SER A 89 17.78 -3.46 10.62
N ASN A 90 18.30 -3.77 9.44
CA ASN A 90 18.71 -5.12 9.04
C ASN A 90 20.03 -5.08 8.24
N PHE A 91 20.82 -4.01 8.37
CA PHE A 91 22.00 -3.78 7.56
C PHE A 91 23.03 -4.91 7.72
N ASP A 92 23.23 -5.37 8.95
CA ASP A 92 24.13 -6.48 9.27
C ASP A 92 23.75 -7.75 8.51
N GLN A 93 22.45 -8.02 8.37
CA GLN A 93 21.97 -9.19 7.60
C GLN A 93 22.38 -9.09 6.13
N LEU A 94 22.41 -7.90 5.52
CA LEU A 94 22.78 -7.71 4.11
C LEU A 94 24.27 -7.90 3.84
N ILE A 95 25.13 -7.59 4.82
CA ILE A 95 26.59 -7.68 4.66
C ILE A 95 27.15 -8.98 5.25
N SER A 96 26.42 -9.62 6.14
CA SER A 96 26.72 -10.96 6.60
C SER A 96 26.27 -11.91 5.49
N ASN A 97 27.16 -12.72 4.92
CA ASN A 97 26.81 -13.76 3.94
C ASN A 97 26.01 -14.91 4.59
N GLN A 98 25.15 -14.61 5.56
CA GLN A 98 24.38 -15.53 6.39
C GLN A 98 22.97 -15.76 5.88
N ILE A 99 22.43 -14.86 5.04
CA ILE A 99 21.12 -15.01 4.41
C ILE A 99 21.23 -14.94 2.89
N SER A 100 20.43 -15.74 2.20
CA SER A 100 20.20 -15.57 0.77
C SER A 100 19.29 -14.37 0.52
N PHE A 101 19.18 -13.93 -0.74
CA PHE A 101 18.23 -12.86 -1.08
C PHE A 101 16.78 -13.34 -0.86
N GLU A 102 16.48 -14.57 -1.26
CA GLU A 102 15.17 -15.22 -1.19
C GLU A 102 14.69 -15.39 0.26
N ASP A 103 15.62 -15.53 1.21
CA ASP A 103 15.32 -15.61 2.64
C ASP A 103 15.25 -14.23 3.33
N SER A 104 15.48 -13.14 2.58
CA SER A 104 15.52 -11.78 3.15
C SER A 104 14.13 -11.18 3.33
N TRP A 105 13.99 -10.25 4.28
CA TRP A 105 12.74 -9.49 4.48
C TRP A 105 12.41 -8.57 3.28
N ILE A 106 13.43 -8.17 2.50
CA ILE A 106 13.23 -7.37 1.28
C ILE A 106 12.55 -8.20 0.21
N TYR A 107 12.90 -9.48 0.08
CA TYR A 107 12.27 -10.38 -0.89
C TYR A 107 10.80 -10.67 -0.54
N GLN A 108 10.46 -10.68 0.75
CA GLN A 108 9.08 -10.85 1.22
C GLN A 108 8.19 -9.62 0.97
N LYS A 109 8.78 -8.45 0.67
CA LYS A 109 8.05 -7.21 0.38
C LYS A 109 7.77 -7.05 -1.11
#